data_AF-A0A529L7P9-F1
#
_entry.id   AF-A0A529L7P9-F1
#
_cell.length_a   1.000
_cell.length_b   1.000
_cell.length_c   1.000
_cell.angle_alpha   90.00
_cell.angle_beta   90.00
_cell.angle_gamma   90.00
#
_symmetry.space_group_name_H-M   'P 1'
#
loop_
_entity.id
_entity.type
_entity.pdbx_description
1 polymer ?
#
loop_
_entity_poly.entity_id
_entity_poly.type
_entity_poly.pdbx_seq_one_letter_code
_entity_poly.pdbx_strand_id
1 'polypeptide(L)'
;MGKAKAPRRLADNEARAVLRTIRISPQKLNLVAALIRGKKVATALSDLEFSAKRISGTVKKTLESAIANAENNHDLDVDALI
;
A
#
# COMPACT_ATOMS: atom_id res chain seq x y z
N MET A 1 15.84 -25.31 22.11
CA MET A 1 16.44 -24.04 21.68
C MET A 1 15.78 -23.60 20.38
N GLY A 2 14.91 -22.59 20.43
CA GLY A 2 14.14 -22.14 19.27
C GLY A 2 15.06 -21.50 18.21
N LYS A 3 14.81 -21.79 16.93
CA LYS A 3 15.57 -21.20 15.83
C LYS A 3 15.48 -19.67 15.88
N ALA A 4 16.58 -18.98 15.58
CA ALA A 4 16.60 -17.53 15.46
C ALA A 4 15.59 -17.07 14.39
N LYS A 5 14.91 -15.95 14.65
CA LYS A 5 13.94 -15.34 13.72
C LYS A 5 14.68 -14.93 12.45
N ALA A 6 14.13 -15.29 11.28
CA ALA A 6 14.71 -14.90 10.00
C ALA A 6 14.83 -13.36 9.92
N PRO A 7 15.91 -12.84 9.31
CA PRO A 7 16.08 -11.39 9.17
C PRO A 7 14.93 -10.79 8.35
N ARG A 8 14.58 -9.53 8.68
CA ARG A 8 13.58 -8.77 7.91
C ARG A 8 14.07 -8.61 6.47
N ARG A 9 13.14 -8.72 5.51
CA ARG A 9 13.43 -8.54 4.07
C ARG A 9 13.34 -7.07 3.62
N LEU A 10 12.73 -6.21 4.42
CA LEU A 10 12.51 -4.79 4.15
C LEU A 10 13.41 -3.96 5.06
N ALA A 11 13.73 -2.74 4.62
CA ALA A 11 14.40 -1.77 5.46
C ALA A 11 13.50 -1.32 6.63
N ASP A 12 14.09 -0.75 7.68
CA ASP A 12 13.34 -0.34 8.87
C ASP A 12 12.35 0.81 8.61
N ASN A 13 12.57 1.57 7.53
CA ASN A 13 11.73 2.69 7.09
C ASN A 13 10.70 2.31 6.00
N GLU A 14 10.48 1.02 5.76
CA GLU A 14 9.61 0.55 4.68
C GLU A 14 8.56 -0.45 5.17
N ALA A 15 7.35 -0.32 4.64
CA ALA A 15 6.27 -1.28 4.82
C ALA A 15 5.73 -1.76 3.47
N ARG A 16 5.21 -2.99 3.44
CA ARG A 16 4.68 -3.60 2.22
C ARG A 16 3.35 -4.29 2.47
N ALA A 17 2.41 -4.11 1.54
CA ALA A 17 1.24 -4.95 1.38
C ALA A 17 1.18 -5.50 -0.05
N VAL A 18 0.70 -6.73 -0.22
CA VAL A 18 0.56 -7.37 -1.54
C VAL A 18 -0.79 -8.04 -1.64
N LEU A 19 -1.64 -7.50 -2.50
CA LEU A 19 -2.87 -8.17 -2.90
C LEU A 19 -2.60 -9.03 -4.15
N ARG A 20 -2.90 -10.33 -4.06
CA ARG A 20 -2.70 -11.31 -5.15
C ARG A 20 -4.03 -11.70 -5.77
N THR A 21 -3.99 -12.32 -6.94
CA THR A 21 -5.17 -12.95 -7.58
C THR A 21 -6.34 -11.99 -7.85
N ILE A 22 -6.03 -10.76 -8.27
CA ILE A 22 -7.02 -9.75 -8.62
C ILE A 22 -7.56 -10.01 -10.04
N ARG A 23 -8.89 -10.07 -10.21
CA ARG A 23 -9.52 -10.29 -11.52
C ARG A 23 -9.68 -8.99 -12.31
N ILE A 24 -8.56 -8.39 -12.72
CA ILE A 24 -8.54 -7.20 -13.58
C ILE A 24 -7.35 -7.22 -14.55
N SER A 25 -7.55 -6.62 -15.73
CA SER A 25 -6.45 -6.39 -16.67
C SER A 25 -5.33 -5.55 -16.03
N PRO A 26 -4.06 -5.94 -16.18
CA PRO A 26 -2.92 -5.19 -15.66
C PRO A 26 -2.88 -3.74 -16.13
N GLN A 27 -3.27 -3.47 -17.38
CA GLN A 27 -3.27 -2.13 -17.95
C GLN A 27 -4.26 -1.21 -17.23
N LYS A 28 -5.47 -1.70 -16.95
CA LYS A 28 -6.50 -0.92 -16.24
C LYS A 28 -6.10 -0.64 -14.79
N LEU A 29 -5.44 -1.59 -14.13
CA LEU A 29 -4.88 -1.40 -12.79
C LEU A 29 -3.75 -0.38 -12.81
N ASN A 30 -2.83 -0.46 -13.79
CA ASN A 30 -1.68 0.44 -13.87
C ASN A 30 -2.08 1.92 -14.01
N LEU A 31 -3.20 2.22 -14.68
CA LEU A 31 -3.73 3.60 -14.75
C LEU A 31 -4.05 4.16 -13.36
N VAL A 32 -4.61 3.35 -12.46
CA VAL A 32 -4.92 3.77 -11.09
C VAL A 32 -3.67 3.77 -10.23
N ALA A 33 -2.78 2.79 -10.38
CA ALA A 33 -1.51 2.77 -9.65
C ALA A 33 -0.61 3.96 -10.02
N ALA A 34 -0.60 4.38 -11.29
CA ALA A 34 0.14 5.55 -11.75
C ALA A 34 -0.39 6.85 -11.14
N LEU A 35 -1.71 6.94 -10.86
CA LEU A 35 -2.33 8.12 -10.26
C LEU A 35 -1.77 8.42 -8.86
N ILE A 36 -1.46 7.39 -8.07
CA ILE A 36 -1.07 7.53 -6.65
C ILE A 36 0.44 7.41 -6.41
N ARG A 37 1.24 7.08 -7.43
CA ARG A 37 2.66 6.79 -7.27
C ARG A 37 3.44 8.05 -6.86
N GLY A 38 4.20 7.97 -5.78
CA GLY A 38 5.06 9.06 -5.29
C GLY A 38 4.29 10.22 -4.63
N LYS A 39 3.01 10.03 -4.33
CA LYS A 39 2.19 11.01 -3.61
C LYS A 39 2.18 10.66 -2.13
N LYS A 40 2.04 11.68 -1.27
CA LYS A 40 1.76 11.44 0.15
C LYS A 40 0.51 10.58 0.31
N VAL A 41 0.54 9.71 1.32
CA VAL A 41 -0.55 8.76 1.61
C VAL A 41 -1.91 9.45 1.74
N ALA A 42 -1.98 10.60 2.43
CA ALA A 42 -3.23 11.35 2.58
C ALA A 42 -3.84 11.76 1.23
N THR A 43 -3.02 12.32 0.33
CA THR A 43 -3.46 12.70 -1.03
C THR A 43 -3.85 11.47 -1.85
N ALA A 44 -3.07 10.38 -1.77
CA ALA A 44 -3.37 9.13 -2.46
C ALA A 44 -4.71 8.53 -2.03
N LEU A 45 -5.03 8.56 -0.73
CA LEU A 45 -6.33 8.09 -0.22
C LEU A 45 -7.49 8.94 -0.76
N SER A 46 -7.36 10.26 -0.76
CA SER A 46 -8.37 11.16 -1.34
C SER A 46 -8.58 10.90 -2.83
N ASP A 47 -7.50 10.77 -3.61
CA ASP A 47 -7.57 10.48 -5.04
C ASP A 47 -8.27 9.15 -5.34
N LEU A 48 -8.05 8.14 -4.50
CA LEU A 48 -8.70 6.84 -4.65
C LEU A 48 -10.17 6.85 -4.22
N GLU A 49 -10.52 7.64 -3.20
CA GLU A 49 -11.89 7.78 -2.70
C GLU A 49 -12.81 8.39 -3.75
N PHE A 50 -12.34 9.45 -4.43
CA PHE A 50 -13.15 10.20 -5.41
C PHE A 50 -12.93 9.75 -6.86
N SER A 51 -12.14 8.71 -7.09
CA SER A 51 -11.89 8.20 -8.44
C SER A 51 -13.10 7.44 -9.00
N ALA A 52 -13.53 7.80 -10.21
CA ALA A 52 -14.57 7.09 -10.95
C ALA A 52 -14.15 5.70 -11.46
N LYS A 53 -12.89 5.28 -11.27
CA LYS A 53 -12.40 3.97 -11.73
C LYS A 53 -12.84 2.88 -10.75
N ARG A 54 -13.57 1.86 -11.24
CA ARG A 54 -14.06 0.72 -10.44
C ARG A 54 -13.01 0.05 -9.54
N ILE A 55 -11.75 -0.01 -10.00
CA ILE A 55 -10.68 -0.69 -9.26
C ILE A 55 -10.12 0.14 -8.09
N SER A 56 -10.44 1.44 -8.02
CA SER A 56 -9.90 2.33 -6.99
C SER A 56 -10.20 1.84 -5.58
N GLY A 57 -11.39 1.28 -5.33
CA GLY A 57 -11.70 0.69 -4.02
C GLY A 57 -10.80 -0.51 -3.66
N THR A 58 -10.40 -1.34 -4.63
CA THR A 58 -9.47 -2.46 -4.38
C THR A 58 -8.04 -1.96 -4.12
N VAL A 59 -7.59 -0.96 -4.86
CA VAL A 59 -6.28 -0.32 -4.65
C VAL A 59 -6.25 0.37 -3.29
N LYS A 60 -7.32 1.09 -2.92
CA LYS A 60 -7.49 1.76 -1.62
C LYS A 60 -7.34 0.77 -0.47
N LYS A 61 -8.06 -0.35 -0.50
CA LYS A 61 -7.93 -1.41 0.52
C LYS A 61 -6.50 -1.95 0.65
N THR A 62 -5.79 -2.06 -0.46
CA THR A 62 -4.39 -2.52 -0.44
C THR A 62 -3.46 -1.47 0.15
N LEU A 63 -3.71 -0.19 -0.14
CA LEU A 63 -2.99 0.94 0.44
C LEU A 63 -3.25 1.06 1.95
N GLU A 64 -4.51 0.96 2.38
CA GLU A 64 -4.91 0.92 3.80
C GLU A 64 -4.19 -0.21 4.56
N SER A 65 -4.07 -1.39 3.95
CA SER A 65 -3.30 -2.49 4.54
C SER A 65 -1.80 -2.19 4.62
N ALA A 66 -1.23 -1.43 3.68
CA ALA A 66 0.18 -1.03 3.75
C ALA A 66 0.42 0.00 4.86
N ILE A 67 -0.50 0.96 5.03
CA ILE A 67 -0.48 1.95 6.11
C ILE A 67 -0.59 1.25 7.47
N ALA A 68 -1.53 0.32 7.62
CA ALA A 68 -1.68 -0.45 8.85
C ALA A 68 -0.41 -1.26 9.18
N ASN A 69 0.31 -1.77 8.17
CA ASN A 69 1.60 -2.41 8.39
C ASN A 69 2.66 -1.41 8.85
N ALA A 70 2.74 -0.24 8.20
CA ALA A 70 3.68 0.82 8.55
C ALA A 70 3.50 1.28 10.01
N GLU A 71 2.26 1.52 10.42
CA GLU A 71 1.91 1.96 11.77
C GLU A 71 2.15 0.85 12.80
N ASN A 72 1.53 -0.32 12.64
CA ASN A 72 1.48 -1.31 13.72
C ASN A 72 2.70 -2.24 13.80
N ASN A 73 3.39 -2.48 12.67
CA ASN A 73 4.50 -3.44 12.63
C ASN A 73 5.88 -2.77 12.51
N HIS A 74 5.90 -1.50 12.12
CA HIS A 74 7.11 -0.73 11.84
C HIS A 74 7.16 0.61 12.59
N ASP A 75 6.12 0.96 13.37
CA ASP A 75 6.03 2.19 14.18
C ASP A 75 6.37 3.46 13.37
N LEU A 76 6.01 3.47 12.08
CA LEU A 76 6.26 4.60 11.18
C LEU A 76 5.16 5.65 11.32
N ASP A 77 5.56 6.92 11.22
CA ASP A 77 4.63 8.04 11.19
C ASP A 77 3.82 8.05 9.89
N VAL A 78 2.50 7.86 10.01
CA VAL A 78 1.56 7.80 8.89
C VAL A 78 1.55 9.10 8.07
N ASP A 79 1.74 10.25 8.73
CA ASP A 79 1.72 11.55 8.07
C ASP A 79 2.97 11.81 7.20
N ALA A 80 4.04 11.05 7.46
CA ALA A 80 5.31 11.10 6.72
C ALA A 80 5.37 10.08 5.55
N LEU A 81 4.37 9.20 5.39
CA LEU A 81 4.39 8.15 4.36
C LEU A 81 4.16 8.68 2.93
N ILE A 82 4.84 8.05 1.98
CA ILE A 82 4.83 8.33 0.53
C ILE A 82 4.62 7.03 -0.25
#